data_AF-A0A9E2EVT4-F1
#
_entry.id   AF-A0A9E2EVT4-F1
#
_cell.length_a   1.000
_cell.length_b   1.000
_cell.length_c   1.000
_cell.angle_alpha   90.00
_cell.angle_beta   90.00
_cell.angle_gamma   90.00
#
_symmetry.space_group_name_H-M   'P 1'
#
loop_
_entity.id
_entity.type
_entity.pdbx_description
1 polymer ?
#
loop_
_entity_poly.entity_id
_entity_poly.type
_entity_poly.pdbx_seq_one_letter_code
_entity_poly.pdbx_strand_id
1 'polypeptide(L)' 'MDDQRFVSRLTRRTLALVLAGGQGSRLFELTQWRAKPSLYFGGKLRIIDFALSNCVNSGVRRIGVLTQYKA' A
#
# COMPACT_ATOMS: atom_id res chain seq x y z
N MET A 1 -26.59 10.03 13.27
CA MET A 1 -25.55 9.59 14.24
C MET A 1 -25.20 8.10 14.06
N ASP A 2 -26.16 7.24 13.64
CA ASP A 2 -25.91 5.81 13.38
C ASP A 2 -24.96 5.51 12.21
N ASP A 3 -24.99 6.28 11.12
CA ASP A 3 -24.12 6.04 9.95
C ASP A 3 -22.63 6.14 10.24
N GLN A 4 -22.21 7.11 11.08
CA GLN A 4 -20.80 7.22 11.48
C GLN A 4 -20.33 5.98 12.26
N ARG A 5 -21.21 5.41 13.08
CA ARG A 5 -20.91 4.20 13.86
C ARG A 5 -20.84 2.97 12.96
N PHE A 6 -21.65 2.93 11.90
CA PHE A 6 -21.60 1.90 10.86
C PHE A 6 -20.29 1.96 10.06
N VAL A 7 -19.91 3.11 9.51
CA VAL A 7 -18.67 3.28 8.73
C VAL A 7 -17.44 2.92 9.57
N SER A 8 -17.39 3.35 10.82
CA SER A 8 -16.28 3.01 11.74
C SER A 8 -16.21 1.51 12.06
N ARG A 9 -17.34 0.79 12.10
CA ARG A 9 -17.35 -0.67 12.26
C ARG A 9 -16.91 -1.38 10.99
N LEU A 10 -17.33 -0.90 9.83
CA LEU A 10 -16.94 -1.44 8.54
C LEU A 10 -15.41 -1.39 8.35
N THR A 11 -14.81 -0.20 8.49
CA THR A 11 -13.37 0.00 8.28
C THR A 11 -12.50 -0.79 9.26
N ARG A 12 -12.95 -0.99 10.51
CA ARG A 12 -12.26 -1.85 11.49
C ARG A 12 -12.32 -3.35 11.16
N ARG A 13 -13.37 -3.80 10.46
CA ARG A 13 -13.56 -5.21 10.07
C ARG A 13 -12.94 -5.54 8.71
N THR A 14 -12.61 -4.53 7.91
CA THR A 14 -11.94 -4.70 6.61
C THR A 14 -10.45 -5.00 6.77
N LEU A 15 -9.94 -5.95 5.98
CA LEU A 15 -8.52 -6.20 5.75
C LEU A 15 -8.15 -5.67 4.37
N ALA A 16 -7.19 -4.74 4.30
CA ALA A 16 -6.60 -4.32 3.04
C ALA A 16 -5.42 -5.23 2.69
N LEU A 17 -5.37 -5.70 1.44
CA LEU A 17 -4.22 -6.43 0.89
C LEU A 17 -3.58 -5.59 -0.21
N VAL A 18 -2.36 -5.10 0.05
CA VAL A 18 -1.57 -4.33 -0.91
C VAL A 18 -0.67 -5.28 -1.69
N LEU A 19 -0.96 -5.47 -2.98
CA LEU A 19 -0.18 -6.32 -3.87
C LEU A 19 1.09 -5.59 -4.31
N ALA A 20 2.12 -5.66 -3.48
CA ALA A 20 3.45 -5.13 -3.72
C ALA A 20 4.33 -6.10 -4.57
N GLY A 21 3.70 -6.77 -5.55
CA GLY A 21 4.29 -7.85 -6.34
C GLY A 21 4.46 -7.48 -7.80
N GLY A 22 5.70 -7.31 -8.24
CA GLY A 22 6.05 -7.15 -9.64
C GLY A 22 7.48 -6.66 -9.80
N GLN A 23 8.24 -7.31 -10.69
CA GLN A 23 9.61 -6.90 -11.04
C GLN A 23 9.67 -5.45 -11.55
N GLY A 24 8.54 -4.90 -12.04
CA GLY A 24 8.52 -3.57 -12.61
C GLY A 24 9.41 -3.45 -13.85
N SER A 25 9.44 -4.48 -14.69
CA SER A 25 10.35 -4.62 -15.84
C SER A 25 10.38 -3.41 -16.79
N ARG A 26 9.31 -2.62 -16.84
CA ARG A 26 9.23 -1.38 -17.62
C ARG A 26 10.05 -0.21 -17.06
N LEU A 27 10.57 -0.33 -15.84
CA LEU A 27 11.41 0.65 -15.15
C LEU A 27 12.90 0.24 -15.14
N PHE A 28 13.24 -0.87 -15.83
CA PHE A 28 14.60 -1.32 -16.08
C PHE A 28 15.51 -1.29 -14.85
N GLU A 29 16.59 -0.51 -14.88
CA GLU A 29 17.64 -0.48 -13.86
C GLU A 29 17.11 -0.06 -12.48
N LEU A 30 16.05 0.75 -12.44
CA LEU A 30 15.47 1.27 -11.20
C LEU A 30 14.88 0.15 -10.33
N THR A 31 14.38 -0.92 -10.94
CA THR A 31 13.81 -2.07 -10.23
C THR A 31 14.69 -3.31 -10.28
N GLN A 32 15.94 -3.16 -10.75
CA GLN A 32 16.87 -4.26 -10.86
C GLN A 32 17.20 -4.87 -9.49
N TRP A 33 17.29 -4.07 -8.43
CA TRP A 33 17.67 -4.52 -7.07
C TRP A 33 16.58 -4.35 -6.01
N ARG A 34 15.43 -3.79 -6.38
CA ARG A 34 14.33 -3.48 -5.45
C ARG A 34 12.99 -3.65 -6.12
N ALA A 35 11.97 -4.00 -5.33
CA ALA A 35 10.60 -4.04 -5.83
C ALA A 35 10.13 -2.64 -6.27
N LYS A 36 9.31 -2.57 -7.33
CA LYS A 36 8.70 -1.32 -7.81
C LYS A 36 8.06 -0.47 -6.70
N PRO A 37 7.33 -1.04 -5.72
CA PRO A 37 6.72 -0.25 -4.64
C PRO A 37 7.73 0.45 -3.72
N SER A 38 8.98 -0.03 -3.67
CA SER A 38 10.06 0.52 -2.84
C SER A 38 10.80 1.70 -3.50
N LEU A 39 10.41 2.06 -4.72
CA LEU A 39 11.01 3.21 -5.43
C LEU A 39 10.67 4.52 -4.73
N TYR A 40 11.66 5.39 -4.65
CA TYR A 40 11.49 6.74 -4.13
C TYR A 40 10.64 7.59 -5.08
N PHE A 41 9.79 8.42 -4.51
CA PHE A 41 8.91 9.35 -5.20
C PHE A 41 8.81 10.66 -4.39
N GLY A 42 8.87 11.80 -5.06
CA GLY A 42 8.73 13.10 -4.39
C GLY A 42 9.78 13.37 -3.30
N GLY A 43 11.01 12.86 -3.48
CA GLY A 43 12.15 13.09 -2.58
C GLY A 43 12.20 12.13 -1.38
N LYS A 44 11.19 12.16 -0.51
CA LYS A 44 11.21 11.41 0.77
C LYS A 44 10.28 10.20 0.82
N LEU A 45 9.31 10.11 -0.08
CA LEU A 45 8.30 9.06 -0.07
C LEU A 45 8.71 7.89 -0.95
N ARG A 46 8.03 6.77 -0.79
CA ARG A 46 8.04 5.64 -1.72
C ARG A 46 6.65 5.47 -2.34
N ILE A 47 6.60 4.80 -3.49
CA ILE A 47 5.33 4.56 -4.19
C ILE A 47 4.30 3.85 -3.29
N ILE A 48 4.73 2.90 -2.46
CA ILE A 48 3.84 2.18 -1.54
C ILE A 48 3.18 3.09 -0.49
N ASP A 49 3.82 4.20 -0.12
CA ASP A 49 3.33 5.09 0.94
C ASP A 49 1.98 5.70 0.60
N PHE A 50 1.68 5.89 -0.70
CA PHE A 50 0.39 6.40 -1.15
C PHE A 50 -0.74 5.40 -0.85
N ALA A 51 -0.54 4.12 -1.14
CA ALA A 51 -1.53 3.08 -0.87
C ALA A 51 -1.78 2.90 0.63
N LEU A 52 -0.70 2.92 1.43
CA LEU A 52 -0.77 2.82 2.88
C LEU A 52 -1.46 4.05 3.50
N SER A 53 -1.09 5.25 3.07
CA SER A 53 -1.71 6.50 3.53
C SER A 53 -3.19 6.53 3.20
N ASN A 54 -3.60 6.08 2.02
CA ASN A 54 -5.02 5.98 1.65
C ASN A 54 -5.78 5.03 2.58
N CYS A 55 -5.20 3.88 2.93
CA CYS A 55 -5.82 2.94 3.87
C CYS A 55 -6.01 3.60 5.26
N VAL A 56 -4.95 4.21 5.79
CA VAL A 56 -4.98 4.86 7.11
C VAL A 56 -5.97 6.04 7.14
N ASN A 57 -5.94 6.91 6.12
CA ASN A 57 -6.84 8.06 6.01
C ASN A 57 -8.30 7.65 5.82
N SER A 58 -8.55 6.45 5.28
CA SER A 58 -9.89 5.85 5.15
C SER A 58 -10.31 5.06 6.39
N GLY A 59 -9.51 5.03 7.46
CA GLY A 59 -9.78 4.29 8.69
C GLY A 59 -9.52 2.77 8.62
N VAL A 60 -8.98 2.27 7.51
CA VAL A 60 -8.61 0.86 7.33
C VAL A 60 -7.20 0.63 7.87
N ARG A 61 -7.11 0.04 9.07
CA ARG A 61 -5.84 -0.13 9.80
C ARG A 61 -5.28 -1.54 9.78
N ARG A 62 -6.06 -2.53 9.32
CA ARG A 62 -5.60 -3.89 9.11
C ARG A 62 -5.11 -4.00 7.68
N ILE A 63 -3.79 -3.98 7.50
CA ILE A 63 -3.16 -3.93 6.17
C ILE A 63 -2.12 -5.05 6.09
N GLY A 64 -2.26 -5.92 5.09
CA GLY A 64 -1.23 -6.89 4.69
C GLY A 64 -0.57 -6.45 3.40
N VAL A 65 0.76 -6.50 3.33
CA VAL A 65 1.52 -6.21 2.12
C VAL A 65 2.03 -7.52 1.54
N LEU A 66 1.60 -7.85 0.34
CA LEU A 66 1.99 -9.08 -0.36
C LEU A 66 3.10 -8.76 -1.36
N THR A 67 4.33 -9.17 -1.04
CA THR A 67 5.51 -8.97 -1.89
C THR A 67 5.81 -10.24 -2.68
N GLN A 68 5.93 -10.13 -4.00
CA GLN A 68 6.25 -11.28 -4.88
C GLN A 68 7.71 -11.29 -5.34
N TYR A 69 8.39 -10.15 -5.36
CA TYR A 69 9.73 -10.01 -5.92
C TYR A 69 10.62 -9.24 -4.94
N LYS A 70 11.80 -9.79 -4.62
CA LYS A 70 12.83 -9.19 -3.76
C LYS A 70 12.25 -8.59 -2.48
N ALA A 71 11.66 -9.47 -1.65
CA ALA A 71 11.19 -9.20 -0.30
C ALA A 71 12.37 -9.21 0.69
#